data_AF-A0A4U9HFS5-F1
#
_entry.id   AF-A0A4U9HFS5-F1
#
_cell.length_a   1.000
_cell.length_b   1.000
_cell.length_c   1.000
_cell.angle_alpha   90.00
_cell.angle_beta   90.00
_cell.angle_gamma   90.00
#
_symmetry.space_group_name_H-M   'P 1'
#
loop_
_entity.id
_entity.type
_entity.pdbx_description
1 polymer ?
#
loop_
_entity_poly.entity_id
_entity_poly.type
_entity_poly.pdbx_seq_one_letter_code
_entity_poly.pdbx_strand_id
1 'polypeptide(L)'
;MAHCAYHRCADRDGMLFALQSPRCSLEQLHNYTHEFLQQMRQELAALDATALQQAKQTLAQSLQSAAGDYWQRTRDEVLEQRPDAAALAALDLPALLDGQRRLFTAD
;
A
#
# COMPACT_ATOMS: atom_id res chain seq x y z
N MET A 1 -2.59 17.03 -9.75
CA MET A 1 -2.28 16.32 -8.49
C MET A 1 -2.40 14.84 -8.74
N ALA A 2 -1.46 14.04 -8.24
CA ALA A 2 -1.55 12.59 -8.22
C ALA A 2 -1.16 12.11 -6.81
N HIS A 3 -1.98 11.25 -6.23
CA HIS A 3 -1.73 10.66 -4.93
C HIS A 3 -2.11 9.18 -4.95
N CYS A 4 -1.27 8.37 -4.33
CA CYS A 4 -1.41 6.93 -4.23
C CYS A 4 -0.97 6.52 -2.82
N ALA A 5 -1.87 5.95 -2.03
CA ALA A 5 -1.57 5.58 -0.65
C ALA A 5 -2.46 4.44 -0.15
N TYR A 6 -1.99 3.78 0.91
CA TYR A 6 -2.87 3.01 1.79
C TYR A 6 -3.94 3.95 2.37
N HIS A 7 -5.19 3.52 2.32
CA HIS A 7 -6.31 4.25 2.87
C HIS A 7 -7.28 3.29 3.57
N ARG A 8 -7.69 3.66 4.78
CA ARG A 8 -8.73 2.96 5.53
C ARG A 8 -9.97 3.85 5.60
N CYS A 9 -11.11 3.31 5.18
CA CYS A 9 -12.40 3.99 5.26
C CYS A 9 -13.47 3.01 5.72
N ALA A 10 -14.23 3.37 6.77
CA ALA A 10 -15.29 2.52 7.35
C ALA A 10 -14.83 1.06 7.58
N ASP A 11 -13.67 0.89 8.23
CA ASP A 11 -13.04 -0.40 8.54
C ASP A 11 -12.67 -1.27 7.32
N ARG A 12 -12.61 -0.67 6.13
CA ARG A 12 -12.07 -1.31 4.93
C ARG A 12 -10.72 -0.73 4.58
N ASP A 13 -9.74 -1.61 4.51
CA ASP A 13 -8.38 -1.31 4.07
C ASP A 13 -8.29 -1.42 2.54
N GLY A 14 -7.59 -0.48 1.91
CA GLY A 14 -7.39 -0.50 0.47
C GLY A 14 -6.28 0.44 0.01
N MET A 15 -6.08 0.47 -1.31
CA MET A 15 -5.18 1.39 -1.98
C MET A 15 -5.99 2.43 -2.74
N LEU A 16 -5.81 3.71 -2.40
CA LEU A 16 -6.53 4.83 -3.00
C LEU A 16 -5.66 5.53 -4.05
N PHE A 17 -6.21 5.68 -5.25
CA PHE A 17 -5.66 6.54 -6.30
C PHE A 17 -6.52 7.81 -6.42
N ALA A 18 -5.92 8.96 -6.16
CA ALA A 18 -6.57 10.25 -6.30
C ALA A 18 -5.83 11.10 -7.35
N LEU A 19 -6.47 11.28 -8.50
CA LEU A 19 -5.91 11.99 -9.65
C LEU A 19 -6.77 13.22 -9.99
N GLN A 20 -6.11 14.35 -10.21
CA GLN A 20 -6.75 15.57 -10.69
C GLN A 20 -5.84 16.22 -11.74
N SER A 21 -6.37 16.43 -12.94
CA SER A 21 -5.67 17.07 -14.05
C SER A 21 -6.59 18.07 -14.74
N PRO A 22 -6.10 19.29 -15.07
CA PRO A 22 -6.87 20.24 -15.88
C PRO A 22 -6.88 19.88 -17.37
N ARG A 23 -6.10 18.89 -17.81
CA ARG A 23 -5.89 18.56 -19.24
C ARG A 23 -6.35 17.15 -19.62
N CYS A 24 -6.56 16.27 -18.65
CA CYS A 24 -6.91 14.88 -18.90
C CYS A 24 -8.38 14.64 -18.55
N SER A 25 -9.07 13.87 -19.38
CA SER A 25 -10.40 13.36 -19.04
C SER A 25 -10.33 12.32 -17.92
N LEU A 26 -11.48 12.02 -17.31
CA LEU A 26 -11.59 10.95 -16.31
C LEU A 26 -11.13 9.60 -16.88
N GLU A 27 -11.49 9.29 -18.12
CA GLU A 27 -11.11 8.05 -18.80
C GLU A 27 -9.58 7.96 -18.99
N GLN A 28 -8.92 9.06 -19.36
CA GLN A 28 -7.46 9.09 -19.47
C GLN A 28 -6.79 8.86 -18.12
N LEU A 29 -7.30 9.50 -17.05
CA LEU A 29 -6.76 9.29 -15.69
C LEU A 29 -7.00 7.85 -15.19
N HIS A 30 -8.14 7.27 -15.53
CA HIS A 30 -8.45 5.87 -15.24
C HIS A 30 -7.47 4.93 -15.97
N ASN A 31 -7.23 5.17 -17.27
CA ASN A 31 -6.30 4.37 -18.07
C ASN A 31 -4.86 4.46 -17.52
N TYR A 32 -4.40 5.64 -17.12
CA TYR A 32 -3.09 5.79 -16.48
C TYR A 32 -2.99 5.01 -15.17
N THR A 33 -4.08 4.91 -14.40
CA THR A 33 -4.09 4.10 -13.17
C THR A 33 -3.94 2.61 -13.52
N HIS A 34 -4.63 2.14 -14.56
CA HIS A 34 -4.53 0.75 -15.02
C HIS A 34 -3.14 0.43 -15.59
N GLU A 35 -2.58 1.30 -16.42
CA GLU A 35 -1.21 1.18 -16.95
C GLU A 35 -0.18 1.15 -15.82
N PHE A 36 -0.32 2.03 -14.83
CA PHE A 36 0.53 2.05 -13.64
C PHE A 36 0.46 0.72 -12.88
N LEU A 37 -0.73 0.16 -12.64
CA LEU A 37 -0.89 -1.12 -11.96
C LEU A 37 -0.25 -2.27 -12.74
N GLN A 38 -0.38 -2.29 -14.07
CA GLN A 38 0.28 -3.28 -14.92
C GLN A 38 1.81 -3.18 -14.86
N GLN A 39 2.35 -1.97 -14.90
CA GLN A 39 3.77 -1.70 -14.76
C GLN A 39 4.29 -2.15 -13.39
N MET A 40 3.59 -1.74 -12.32
CA MET A 40 3.95 -2.11 -10.95
C MET A 40 3.96 -3.62 -10.72
N ARG A 41 3.11 -4.39 -11.40
CA ARG A 41 3.14 -5.86 -11.33
C ARG A 41 4.43 -6.43 -11.91
N GLN A 42 4.92 -5.87 -13.01
CA GLN A 42 6.18 -6.31 -13.63
C GLN A 42 7.38 -5.89 -12.79
N GLU A 43 7.39 -4.65 -12.30
CA GLU A 43 8.46 -4.13 -11.43
C GLU A 43 8.53 -4.89 -10.11
N LEU A 44 7.37 -5.22 -9.51
CA LEU A 44 7.32 -5.99 -8.27
C LEU A 44 7.81 -7.42 -8.48
N ALA A 45 7.51 -8.05 -9.62
CA ALA A 45 8.04 -9.38 -9.94
C ALA A 45 9.57 -9.39 -10.12
N ALA A 46 10.15 -8.25 -10.51
CA ALA A 46 11.59 -8.05 -10.64
C ALA A 46 12.26 -7.50 -9.36
N LEU A 47 11.49 -7.30 -8.28
CA LEU A 47 12.01 -6.74 -7.03
C LEU A 47 13.02 -7.70 -6.39
N ASP A 48 14.23 -7.21 -6.13
CA ASP A 48 15.24 -8.00 -5.44
C ASP A 48 15.03 -8.03 -3.91
N ALA A 49 15.70 -8.97 -3.25
CA ALA A 49 15.59 -9.15 -1.81
C ALA A 49 16.10 -7.93 -1.01
N THR A 50 17.05 -7.17 -1.54
CA THR A 50 17.62 -6.00 -0.87
C THR A 50 16.60 -4.86 -0.86
N ALA A 51 15.97 -4.58 -1.99
CA ALA A 51 14.93 -3.57 -2.15
C ALA A 51 13.70 -3.92 -1.31
N LEU A 52 13.29 -5.20 -1.27
CA LEU A 52 12.21 -5.64 -0.39
C LEU A 52 12.56 -5.42 1.08
N GLN A 53 13.79 -5.76 1.50
CA GLN A 53 14.22 -5.57 2.88
C GLN A 53 14.26 -4.10 3.27
N GLN A 54 14.73 -3.22 2.38
CA GLN A 54 14.72 -1.77 2.57
C GLN A 54 13.29 -1.25 2.73
N ALA A 55 12.36 -1.66 1.86
CA ALA A 55 10.96 -1.26 1.95
C ALA A 55 10.32 -1.69 3.28
N LYS A 56 10.59 -2.92 3.73
CA LYS A 56 10.13 -3.42 5.04
C LYS A 56 10.69 -2.59 6.19
N GLN A 57 11.96 -2.21 6.12
CA GLN A 57 12.61 -1.41 7.16
C GLN A 57 12.05 0.02 7.22
N THR A 58 11.85 0.66 6.07
CA THR A 58 11.19 1.97 5.99
C THR A 58 9.76 1.92 6.51
N LEU A 59 9.00 0.88 6.15
CA LEU A 59 7.65 0.69 6.67
C LEU A 59 7.65 0.50 8.18
N ALA A 60 8.52 -0.35 8.72
CA ALA A 60 8.64 -0.56 10.17
C ALA A 60 8.92 0.75 10.92
N GLN A 61 9.84 1.58 10.41
CA GLN A 61 10.16 2.86 11.02
C GLN A 61 9.00 3.87 10.95
N SER A 62 8.27 3.89 9.83
CA SER A 62 7.07 4.72 9.68
C SER A 62 5.98 4.28 10.66
N LEU A 63 5.79 2.97 10.84
CA LEU A 63 4.81 2.43 11.76
C LEU A 63 5.13 2.76 13.22
N GLN A 64 6.42 2.76 13.59
CA GLN A 64 6.87 3.16 14.93
C GLN A 64 6.73 4.66 15.17
N SER A 65 7.09 5.49 14.18
CA SER A 65 7.04 6.95 14.28
C SER A 65 5.62 7.52 14.32
N ALA A 66 4.65 6.79 13.74
CA ALA A 66 3.24 7.18 13.71
C ALA A 66 2.51 6.88 15.03
N ALA A 67 3.19 6.34 16.06
CA ALA A 67 2.63 6.13 17.39
C ALA A 67 2.40 7.48 18.07
N GLY A 68 1.27 8.10 17.74
CA GLY A 68 0.84 9.40 18.23
C GLY A 68 0.51 9.43 19.72
N ASP A 69 -0.42 10.28 20.11
CA ASP A 69 -0.85 10.36 21.51
C ASP A 69 -1.50 9.04 21.99
N TYR A 70 -1.77 8.95 23.29
CA TYR A 70 -2.34 7.75 23.91
C TYR A 70 -3.59 7.24 23.16
N TRP A 71 -4.47 8.15 22.73
CA TRP A 71 -5.73 7.80 22.06
C TRP A 71 -5.50 7.29 20.64
N GLN A 72 -4.56 7.87 19.90
CA GLN A 72 -4.15 7.35 18.60
C GLN A 72 -3.57 5.95 18.71
N ARG A 73 -2.75 5.67 19.72
CA ARG A 73 -2.21 4.31 19.96
C ARG A 73 -3.30 3.31 20.31
N THR A 74 -4.22 3.66 21.22
CA THR A 74 -5.34 2.77 21.57
C THR A 74 -6.24 2.50 20.38
N ARG A 75 -6.48 3.49 19.51
CA ARG A 75 -7.23 3.30 18.27
C ARG A 75 -6.51 2.33 17.32
N ASP A 76 -5.21 2.53 17.11
CA ASP A 76 -4.39 1.69 16.24
C ASP A 76 -4.35 0.23 16.73
N GLU A 77 -4.27 0.02 18.05
CA GLU A 77 -4.22 -1.29 18.68
C GLU A 77 -5.58 -2.02 18.66
N VAL A 78 -6.67 -1.32 19.01
CA VAL A 78 -7.98 -1.94 19.23
C VAL A 78 -8.80 -2.01 17.95
N LEU A 79 -8.72 -1.00 17.08
CA LEU A 79 -9.58 -0.88 15.89
C LEU A 79 -8.82 -1.16 14.58
N GLU A 80 -7.58 -0.68 14.46
CA GLU A 80 -6.84 -0.76 13.19
C GLU A 80 -6.04 -2.07 13.02
N GLN A 81 -5.91 -2.89 14.07
CA GLN A 81 -5.22 -4.19 14.04
C GLN A 81 -3.85 -4.11 13.36
N ARG A 82 -3.09 -3.07 13.71
CA ARG A 82 -1.82 -2.75 13.06
C ARG A 82 -0.89 -3.98 13.03
N PRO A 83 -0.31 -4.33 11.87
CA PRO A 83 0.58 -5.48 11.80
C PRO A 83 1.80 -5.26 12.69
N ASP A 84 2.16 -6.29 13.44
CA ASP A 84 3.34 -6.25 14.29
C ASP A 84 4.63 -6.41 13.46
N ALA A 85 5.77 -6.20 14.12
CA ALA A 85 7.07 -6.32 13.49
C ALA A 85 7.36 -7.74 12.98
N ALA A 86 6.78 -8.77 13.60
CA ALA A 86 6.98 -10.17 13.21
C ALA A 86 6.24 -10.50 11.90
N ALA A 87 4.99 -10.05 11.77
CA ALA A 87 4.20 -10.16 10.56
C ALA A 87 4.90 -9.47 9.37
N LEU A 88 5.43 -8.25 9.60
CA LEU A 88 6.19 -7.55 8.57
C LEU A 88 7.49 -8.28 8.23
N ALA A 89 8.23 -8.80 9.22
CA ALA A 89 9.44 -9.56 9.00
C ALA A 89 9.20 -10.86 8.21
N ALA A 90 8.06 -11.52 8.41
CA ALA A 90 7.67 -12.74 7.70
C ALA A 90 7.20 -12.51 6.26
N LEU A 91 6.88 -11.27 5.87
CA LEU A 91 6.46 -10.95 4.51
C LEU A 91 7.60 -11.21 3.51
N ASP A 92 7.38 -12.14 2.58
CA ASP A 92 8.27 -12.45 1.48
C ASP A 92 7.69 -11.98 0.12
N LEU A 93 8.52 -12.07 -0.92
CA LEU A 93 8.13 -11.61 -2.25
C LEU A 93 6.92 -12.40 -2.82
N PRO A 94 6.84 -13.74 -2.72
CA PRO A 94 5.67 -14.50 -3.13
C PRO A 94 4.37 -14.03 -2.45
N ALA A 95 4.37 -13.83 -1.12
CA ALA A 95 3.20 -13.36 -0.40
C ALA A 95 2.79 -11.94 -0.81
N LEU A 96 3.76 -11.07 -1.09
CA LEU A 96 3.53 -9.71 -1.57
C LEU A 96 2.90 -9.70 -2.97
N LEU A 97 3.40 -10.53 -3.89
CA LEU A 97 2.84 -10.69 -5.24
C LEU A 97 1.42 -11.28 -5.21
N ASP A 98 1.16 -12.26 -4.33
CA ASP A 98 -0.19 -12.79 -4.15
C ASP A 98 -1.14 -11.71 -3.61
N GLY A 99 -0.68 -10.91 -2.63
CA GLY A 99 -1.43 -9.76 -2.12
C GLY A 99 -1.78 -8.74 -3.21
N GLN A 100 -0.80 -8.35 -4.04
CA GLN A 100 -1.01 -7.44 -5.16
C GLN A 100 -2.06 -8.00 -6.15
N ARG A 101 -1.95 -9.29 -6.49
CA ARG A 101 -2.91 -9.94 -7.38
C ARG A 101 -4.32 -9.90 -6.77
N ARG A 102 -4.50 -10.27 -5.51
CA ARG A 102 -5.83 -10.25 -4.88
C ARG A 102 -6.43 -8.84 -4.82
N LEU A 103 -5.62 -7.81 -4.64
CA LEU A 103 -6.09 -6.42 -4.55
C LEU A 103 -6.55 -5.84 -5.90
N PHE A 104 -5.94 -6.24 -7.01
CA PHE A 104 -6.19 -5.63 -8.33
C PHE A 104 -6.77 -6.58 -9.38
N THR A 105 -7.11 -7.82 -9.00
CA THR A 105 -7.75 -8.81 -9.89
C THR A 105 -9.21 -9.09 -9.49
N ALA A 106 -9.87 -8.16 -8.79
CA ALA A 106 -11.31 -8.27 -8.55
C ALA A 106 -12.06 -7.86 -9.83
N ASP A 107 -12.89 -8.77 -10.35
CA ASP A 107 -13.77 -8.62 -11.51
C ASP A 107 -14.72 -7.41 -11.41
#